data_AF-K0TH47-F1
#
_entry.id   AF-K0TH47-F1
#
_cell.length_a   1.000
_cell.length_b   1.000
_cell.length_c   1.000
_cell.angle_alpha   90.00
_cell.angle_beta   90.00
_cell.angle_gamma   90.00
#
_symmetry.space_group_name_H-M   'P 1'
#
loop_
_entity.id
_entity.type
_entity.pdbx_description
1 polymer ?
#
loop_
_entity_poly.entity_id
_entity_poly.type
_entity_poly.pdbx_seq_one_letter_code
_entity_poly.pdbx_strand_id
1 'polypeptide(L)'
;MTAKGFCDDLLNTIDMPFYVVFHFEDGMPSLPDTPLDAALNMASKVEREGTTIFPVMISSEGYSPTPNDVDYLEDLSSDNTFADVSDFFALYNLREKLASQIACGL
;
A
#
# COMPACT_ATOMS: atom_id res chain seq x y z
N MET A 1 14.48 15.62 -20.17
CA MET A 1 14.46 14.55 -19.16
C MET A 1 13.07 14.57 -18.55
N THR A 2 12.33 13.46 -18.61
CA THR A 2 10.98 13.38 -18.02
C THR A 2 11.11 13.08 -16.52
N ALA A 3 10.13 13.46 -15.71
CA ALA A 3 10.14 13.16 -14.27
C ALA A 3 10.33 11.66 -13.98
N LYS A 4 9.70 10.80 -14.79
CA LYS A 4 9.89 9.34 -14.77
C LYS A 4 11.36 8.92 -14.97
N GLY A 5 12.05 9.50 -15.95
CA GLY A 5 13.46 9.17 -16.22
C GLY A 5 14.40 9.57 -15.08
N PHE A 6 14.09 10.65 -14.35
CA PHE A 6 14.87 11.05 -13.17
C PHE A 6 14.67 10.10 -11.98
N CYS A 7 13.43 9.66 -11.74
CA CYS A 7 13.11 8.71 -10.68
C CYS A 7 13.68 7.30 -10.95
N ASP A 8 13.60 6.84 -12.20
CA ASP A 8 14.19 5.57 -12.61
C ASP A 8 15.72 5.58 -12.44
N ASP A 9 16.38 6.72 -12.72
CA ASP A 9 17.82 6.90 -12.47
C ASP A 9 18.14 6.92 -10.96
N LEU A 10 17.26 7.52 -10.14
CA LEU A 10 17.39 7.59 -8.67
C LEU A 10 17.35 6.20 -8.02
N LEU A 11 16.41 5.34 -8.43
CA LEU A 11 16.35 3.93 -7.98
C LEU A 11 17.63 3.14 -8.32
N ASN A 12 18.30 3.50 -9.41
CA ASN A 12 19.55 2.88 -9.82
C ASN A 12 20.79 3.49 -9.13
N THR A 13 20.65 4.59 -8.38
CA THR A 13 21.75 5.27 -7.67
C THR A 13 21.68 5.20 -6.14
N ILE A 14 20.51 4.95 -5.55
CA ILE A 14 20.37 4.79 -4.10
C ILE A 14 20.88 3.40 -3.69
N ASP A 15 22.00 3.36 -2.95
CA ASP A 15 22.58 2.14 -2.36
C ASP A 15 22.08 1.89 -0.91
N MET A 16 20.96 2.53 -0.53
CA MET A 16 20.30 2.31 0.75
C MET A 16 19.13 1.35 0.56
N PRO A 17 19.00 0.29 1.38
CA PRO A 17 17.84 -0.59 1.31
C PRO A 17 16.59 0.19 1.70
N PHE A 18 15.58 0.17 0.83
CA PHE A 18 14.22 0.61 1.14
C PHE A 18 13.31 -0.63 1.16
N TYR A 19 12.38 -0.68 2.11
CA TYR A 19 11.47 -1.81 2.28
C TYR A 19 10.05 -1.38 1.93
N VAL A 20 9.39 -2.15 1.07
CA VAL A 20 8.01 -1.89 0.66
C VAL A 20 7.19 -3.13 0.89
N VAL A 21 6.03 -2.97 1.53
CA VAL A 21 5.03 -4.03 1.73
C VAL A 21 3.78 -3.69 0.93
N PHE A 22 3.40 -4.60 0.04
CA PHE A 22 2.08 -4.59 -0.58
C PHE A 22 1.17 -5.52 0.20
N HIS A 23 0.16 -4.93 0.85
CA HIS A 23 -0.75 -5.66 1.71
C HIS A 23 -2.08 -5.87 1.01
N PHE A 24 -2.35 -7.09 0.55
CA PHE A 24 -3.58 -7.43 -0.19
C PHE A 24 -4.62 -8.05 0.74
N GLU A 25 -5.81 -7.47 0.80
CA GLU A 25 -6.92 -7.95 1.63
C GLU A 25 -8.23 -7.93 0.83
N ASP A 26 -9.16 -8.85 1.12
CA ASP A 26 -10.52 -8.89 0.57
C ASP A 26 -11.60 -8.52 1.61
N GLY A 27 -11.17 -8.06 2.79
CA GLY A 27 -12.02 -7.69 3.90
C GLY A 27 -11.23 -7.40 5.17
N MET A 28 -11.95 -7.16 6.26
CA MET A 28 -11.36 -6.75 7.53
C MET A 28 -10.72 -7.92 8.29
N PRO A 29 -9.63 -7.68 9.03
CA PRO A 29 -8.98 -8.72 9.82
C PRO A 29 -9.91 -9.20 10.93
N SER A 30 -9.97 -10.52 11.11
CA SER A 30 -10.80 -11.17 12.13
C SER A 30 -10.01 -11.78 13.28
N LEU A 31 -8.68 -11.78 13.18
CA LEU A 31 -7.75 -12.32 14.17
C LEU A 31 -6.48 -11.44 14.23
N PRO A 32 -5.74 -11.42 15.35
CA PRO A 32 -6.05 -12.04 16.66
C PRO A 32 -7.18 -11.29 17.41
N ASP A 33 -7.40 -11.57 18.70
CA ASP A 33 -8.26 -10.72 19.55
C ASP A 33 -7.80 -9.26 19.42
N THR A 34 -8.75 -8.32 19.25
CA THR A 34 -8.48 -6.93 18.83
C THR A 34 -7.72 -6.84 17.49
N PRO A 35 -8.29 -7.37 16.39
CA PRO A 35 -7.55 -7.60 15.14
C PRO A 35 -7.08 -6.30 14.47
N LEU A 36 -7.91 -5.25 14.51
CA LEU A 36 -7.58 -3.94 13.96
C LEU A 36 -6.42 -3.29 14.72
N ASP A 37 -6.51 -3.25 16.05
CA ASP A 37 -5.43 -2.71 16.88
C ASP A 37 -4.12 -3.47 16.67
N ALA A 38 -4.17 -4.79 16.53
CA ALA A 38 -2.98 -5.60 16.27
C ALA A 38 -2.35 -5.26 14.91
N ALA A 39 -3.15 -5.10 13.87
CA ALA A 39 -2.69 -4.73 12.54
C ALA A 39 -2.08 -3.31 12.53
N LEU A 40 -2.78 -2.32 13.09
CA LEU A 40 -2.30 -0.93 13.15
C LEU A 40 -1.03 -0.79 13.99
N ASN A 41 -0.93 -1.48 15.13
CA ASN A 41 0.29 -1.49 15.94
C ASN A 41 1.48 -2.09 15.19
N MET A 42 1.25 -3.14 14.39
CA MET A 42 2.31 -3.74 13.57
C MET A 42 2.71 -2.83 12.41
N ALA A 43 1.74 -2.18 11.74
CA ALA A 43 2.00 -1.19 10.70
C ALA A 43 2.87 -0.04 11.23
N SER A 44 2.45 0.58 12.33
CA SER A 44 3.23 1.62 13.03
C SER A 44 4.62 1.15 13.48
N LYS A 45 4.82 -0.15 13.69
CA LYS A 45 6.14 -0.71 14.02
C LYS A 45 7.02 -0.78 12.78
N VAL A 46 6.55 -1.37 11.68
CA VAL A 46 7.38 -1.52 10.47
C VAL A 46 7.67 -0.18 9.80
N GLU A 47 6.77 0.79 9.90
CA GLU A 47 7.00 2.16 9.42
C GLU A 47 8.14 2.84 10.16
N ARG A 48 8.18 2.71 11.49
CA ARG A 48 9.31 3.21 12.30
C ARG A 48 10.63 2.51 11.99
N GLU A 49 10.59 1.32 11.40
CA GLU A 49 11.75 0.58 10.91
C GLU A 49 12.12 0.95 9.46
N GLY A 50 11.42 1.92 8.86
CA GLY A 50 11.71 2.44 7.52
C GLY A 50 11.01 1.69 6.39
N THR A 51 9.92 0.97 6.68
CA THR A 51 9.11 0.28 5.67
C THR A 51 7.92 1.12 5.25
N THR A 52 7.69 1.26 3.95
CA THR A 52 6.46 1.87 3.41
C THR A 52 5.41 0.78 3.17
N ILE A 53 4.18 1.02 3.60
CA ILE A 53 3.05 0.10 3.44
C ILE A 53 2.09 0.69 2.41
N PHE A 54 1.74 -0.11 1.39
CA PHE A 54 0.69 0.21 0.42
C PHE A 54 -0.43 -0.83 0.51
N PRO A 55 -1.55 -0.51 1.18
CA PRO A 55 -2.70 -1.40 1.24
C PRO A 55 -3.41 -1.50 -0.11
N VAL A 56 -3.86 -2.70 -0.43
CA VAL A 56 -4.61 -3.04 -1.64
C VAL A 56 -5.84 -3.84 -1.25
N MET A 57 -7.01 -3.22 -1.36
CA MET A 57 -8.30 -3.87 -1.16
C MET A 57 -8.74 -4.54 -2.45
N ILE A 58 -9.06 -5.83 -2.38
CA ILE A 58 -9.63 -6.61 -3.47
C ILE A 58 -11.15 -6.69 -3.28
N SER A 59 -11.87 -5.72 -3.85
CA SER A 59 -13.33 -5.67 -3.79
C SER A 59 -13.95 -6.51 -4.90
N SER A 60 -14.58 -7.63 -4.57
CA SER A 60 -15.37 -8.38 -5.57
C SER A 60 -16.49 -7.52 -6.15
N GLU A 61 -16.96 -7.80 -7.38
CA GLU A 61 -18.12 -7.11 -7.96
C GLU A 61 -19.31 -7.06 -6.97
N GLY A 62 -19.77 -5.85 -6.64
CA GLY A 62 -20.88 -5.61 -5.72
C GLY A 62 -20.48 -5.40 -4.26
N TYR A 63 -19.19 -5.49 -3.91
CA TYR A 63 -18.64 -4.99 -2.66
C TYR A 63 -18.14 -3.56 -2.86
N SER A 64 -18.38 -2.71 -1.88
CA SER A 64 -17.74 -1.40 -1.77
C SER A 64 -17.29 -1.23 -0.33
N PRO A 65 -16.05 -0.75 -0.09
CA PRO A 65 -15.55 -0.53 1.26
C PRO A 65 -16.55 0.29 2.07
N THR A 66 -16.86 -0.18 3.28
CA THR A 66 -17.59 0.62 4.25
C THR A 66 -16.71 1.76 4.75
N PRO A 67 -17.27 2.83 5.34
CA PRO A 67 -16.46 3.90 5.92
C PRO A 67 -15.42 3.39 6.94
N ASN A 68 -15.76 2.35 7.72
CA ASN A 68 -14.83 1.74 8.66
C ASN A 68 -13.68 1.00 7.96
N ASP A 69 -13.93 0.40 6.80
CA ASP A 69 -12.89 -0.25 6.01
C ASP A 69 -11.93 0.78 5.43
N VAL A 70 -12.49 1.91 4.95
CA VAL A 70 -11.71 3.05 4.45
C VAL A 70 -10.82 3.61 5.54
N ASP A 71 -11.38 3.96 6.71
CA ASP A 71 -10.62 4.52 7.82
C ASP A 71 -9.47 3.58 8.24
N TYR A 72 -9.74 2.28 8.34
CA TYR A 72 -8.74 1.28 8.68
C TYR A 72 -7.63 1.17 7.63
N LEU A 73 -7.97 1.12 6.34
CA LEU A 73 -6.99 0.99 5.26
C LEU A 73 -6.16 2.25 5.09
N GLU A 74 -6.74 3.43 5.32
CA GLU A 74 -6.00 4.69 5.35
C GLU A 74 -5.04 4.73 6.55
N ASP A 75 -5.49 4.33 7.74
CA ASP A 75 -4.63 4.26 8.95
C ASP A 75 -3.53 3.19 8.86
N LEU A 76 -3.74 2.14 8.05
CA LEU A 76 -2.75 1.11 7.77
C LEU A 76 -1.67 1.58 6.78
N SER A 77 -1.98 2.58 5.97
CA SER A 77 -1.11 3.08 4.91
C SER A 77 -0.13 4.13 5.41
N SER A 78 1.06 4.13 4.84
CA SER A 78 2.08 5.14 5.15
C SER A 78 1.78 6.53 4.56
N ASP A 79 0.89 6.61 3.58
CA ASP A 79 0.53 7.87 2.91
C ASP A 79 -0.96 8.22 3.03
N ASN A 80 -1.69 7.52 3.90
CA ASN A 80 -3.14 7.60 4.06
C ASN A 80 -3.91 7.34 2.75
N THR A 81 -3.36 6.54 1.85
CA THR A 81 -4.05 6.09 0.64
C THR A 81 -4.00 4.58 0.50
N PHE A 82 -5.01 4.01 -0.17
CA PHE A 82 -5.04 2.59 -0.53
C PHE A 82 -5.52 2.42 -1.97
N ALA A 83 -5.20 1.28 -2.56
CA ALA A 83 -5.72 0.91 -3.87
C ALA A 83 -6.93 -0.01 -3.72
N ASP A 84 -8.06 0.34 -4.32
CA ASP A 84 -9.20 -0.56 -4.48
C ASP A 84 -9.16 -1.18 -5.88
N VAL A 85 -9.12 -2.51 -5.93
CA VAL A 85 -9.05 -3.29 -7.16
C VAL A 85 -10.20 -4.29 -7.22
N SER A 86 -10.98 -4.22 -8.29
CA SER A 86 -12.12 -5.13 -8.50
C SER A 86 -11.86 -6.23 -9.51
N ASP A 87 -10.76 -6.15 -10.26
CA ASP A 87 -10.42 -7.09 -11.31
C ASP A 87 -8.90 -7.12 -11.62
N PHE A 88 -8.52 -8.05 -12.50
CA PHE A 88 -7.13 -8.21 -12.93
C PHE A 88 -6.58 -7.03 -13.75
N PHE A 89 -7.45 -6.26 -14.42
CA PHE A 89 -7.02 -5.08 -15.18
C PHE A 89 -6.68 -3.92 -14.24
N ALA A 90 -7.43 -3.73 -13.16
CA ALA A 90 -7.13 -2.79 -12.08
C ALA A 90 -5.79 -3.12 -11.41
N LEU A 91 -5.53 -4.40 -11.12
CA LEU A 91 -4.23 -4.88 -10.62
C LEU A 91 -3.07 -4.55 -11.58
N TYR A 92 -3.28 -4.75 -12.89
CA TYR A 92 -2.28 -4.41 -13.90
C TYR A 92 -1.94 -2.92 -13.92
N ASN A 93 -2.96 -2.05 -13.84
CA ASN A 93 -2.75 -0.60 -13.79
C ASN A 93 -2.11 -0.15 -12.48
N LEU A 94 -2.43 -0.82 -11.37
CA LEU A 94 -1.82 -0.56 -10.08
C LEU A 94 -0.30 -0.80 -10.13
N ARG A 95 0.17 -1.85 -10.80
CA ARG A 95 1.61 -2.11 -11.01
C ARG A 95 2.36 -0.89 -11.55
N GLU A 96 1.83 -0.25 -12.59
CA GLU A 96 2.48 0.91 -13.21
C GLU A 96 2.50 2.14 -12.28
N LYS A 97 1.43 2.34 -11.51
CA LYS A 97 1.35 3.43 -10.52
C LYS A 97 2.33 3.21 -9.36
N LEU A 98 2.36 1.99 -8.81
CA LEU A 98 3.25 1.61 -7.71
C LEU A 98 4.72 1.73 -8.11
N ALA A 99 5.08 1.28 -9.32
CA ALA A 99 6.43 1.46 -9.84
C ALA A 99 6.83 2.95 -9.87
N SER A 100 5.91 3.82 -10.30
CA SER A 100 6.16 5.26 -10.31
C SER A 100 6.22 5.88 -8.91
N GLN A 101 5.38 5.44 -7.98
CA GLN A 101 5.37 5.94 -6.60
C GLN A 101 6.61 5.49 -5.83
N ILE A 102 7.04 4.25 -5.98
CA ILE A 102 8.30 3.77 -5.38
C ILE A 102 9.48 4.54 -5.98
N ALA A 103 9.50 4.74 -7.30
CA ALA A 103 10.58 5.44 -7.95
C ALA A 103 10.67 6.92 -7.57
N CYS A 104 9.53 7.60 -7.38
CA CYS A 104 9.46 9.05 -7.17
C CYS A 104 9.09 9.48 -5.75
N GLY A 105 8.77 8.54 -4.86
CA GLY A 105 8.41 8.77 -3.45
C GLY A 105 9.56 8.52 -2.47
N LEU A 106 10.70 8.05 -2.99
CA LEU A 106 12.01 8.04 -2.32
C LEU A 106 12.74 9.36 -2.52
#